data_AF-A0A6V7YEE3-F1
#
_entry.id   AF-A0A6V7YEE3-F1
#
_cell.length_a   1.000
_cell.length_b   1.000
_cell.length_c   1.000
_cell.angle_alpha   90.00
_cell.angle_beta   90.00
_cell.angle_gamma   90.00
#
_symmetry.space_group_name_H-M   'P 1'
#
loop_
_entity.id
_entity.type
_entity.pdbx_description
1 polymer ?
#
loop_
_entity_poly.entity_id
_entity_poly.type
_entity_poly.pdbx_seq_one_letter_code
_entity_poly.pdbx_strand_id
1 'polypeptide(L)'
;MQAIQKSYENEVEAISKAQKKKWEEQEKQQEEEMRNLAKRIRIDQERDLRLFRDRMRQQEKILKQEVGMLPKSQRKPVMKQRQESFEKYQIDKEAEFINQLERNKENFLQKAQDRHRERLCLLERQFLEQKHQLERGLETAQWELEEAQLAEKHALLTQQFRDVFHLQRTHMLARHAKEGEHVRRINQANEENMLRALTIDRKALPKVLRNESKTRTMMFRKSLEVDLPGESSETWTAKIKIFEEKEKQRIRLKMDEYDLKCKRKLAQLVENNQNVLRELEEIHNEKRNMLLDNERAKLAEYEKEYQQVLSEWKSNLSSRKAALEAKFSEELATQERFYSSEMTVNSGVSSSSSSSSCAQARSSYNVFGLDQHL
;
A
#
# COMPACT_ATOMS: atom_id res chain seq x y z
N MET A 1 -3.31 6.09 10.66
CA MET A 1 -2.16 7.00 10.58
C MET A 1 -1.95 7.80 11.86
N GLN A 2 -2.88 8.67 12.29
CA GLN A 2 -2.67 9.52 13.48
C GLN A 2 -2.36 8.76 14.78
N ALA A 3 -2.99 7.59 15.01
CA ALA A 3 -2.72 6.79 16.21
C ALA A 3 -1.29 6.23 16.23
N ILE A 4 -0.79 5.76 15.08
CA ILE A 4 0.56 5.21 14.93
C ILE A 4 1.59 6.33 15.16
N GLN A 5 1.36 7.50 14.57
CA GLN A 5 2.20 8.68 14.75
C GLN A 5 2.30 9.09 16.23
N LYS A 6 1.17 9.15 16.92
CA LYS A 6 1.13 9.46 18.37
C LYS A 6 1.86 8.41 19.21
N SER A 7 1.76 7.13 18.88
CA SER A 7 2.51 6.08 19.58
C SER A 7 4.02 6.30 19.45
N TYR A 8 4.47 6.54 18.22
CA TYR A 8 5.86 6.86 17.92
C TYR A 8 6.34 8.10 18.69
N GLU A 9 5.57 9.20 18.67
CA GLU A 9 5.92 10.43 19.41
C GLU A 9 6.10 10.17 20.91
N ASN A 10 5.20 9.39 21.51
CA ASN A 10 5.29 9.02 22.93
C ASN A 10 6.53 8.16 23.22
N GLU A 11 6.84 7.20 22.34
CA GLU A 11 8.02 6.33 22.48
C GLU A 11 9.32 7.12 22.34
N VAL A 12 9.40 8.04 21.37
CA VAL A 12 10.53 8.97 21.20
C VAL A 12 10.71 9.84 22.43
N GLU A 13 9.63 10.39 22.99
CA GLU A 13 9.69 11.18 24.21
C GLU A 13 10.20 10.35 25.40
N ALA A 14 9.74 9.09 25.51
CA ALA A 14 10.18 8.18 26.56
C ALA A 14 11.68 7.86 26.48
N ILE A 15 12.20 7.53 25.29
CA ILE A 15 13.64 7.27 25.11
C ILE A 15 14.47 8.54 25.32
N SER A 16 13.96 9.71 24.94
CA SER A 16 14.64 11.00 25.15
C SER A 16 14.78 11.33 26.64
N LYS A 17 13.72 11.11 27.43
CA LYS A 17 13.76 11.25 28.89
C LYS A 17 14.74 10.25 29.53
N ALA A 18 14.75 9.01 29.04
CA ALA A 18 15.67 7.98 29.54
C ALA A 18 17.14 8.31 29.22
N GLN A 19 17.43 8.78 28.01
CA GLN A 19 18.77 9.23 27.60
C GLN A 19 19.24 10.39 28.49
N LYS A 20 18.41 11.42 28.68
CA LYS A 20 18.75 12.56 29.53
C LYS A 20 19.15 12.13 30.94
N LYS A 21 18.40 11.20 31.54
CA LYS A 21 18.72 10.66 32.87
C LYS A 21 20.07 9.92 32.88
N LYS A 22 20.33 9.08 31.86
CA LYS A 22 21.63 8.38 31.74
C LYS A 22 22.79 9.35 31.55
N TRP A 23 22.57 10.44 30.82
CA TRP A 23 23.57 11.47 30.59
C TRP A 23 23.92 12.21 31.88
N GLU A 24 22.91 12.65 32.64
CA GLU A 24 23.09 13.27 33.96
C GLU A 24 23.82 12.34 34.94
N GLU A 25 23.55 11.03 34.90
CA GLU A 25 24.23 10.04 35.71
C GLU A 25 25.71 9.88 35.33
N GLN A 26 26.04 9.84 34.03
CA GLN A 26 27.42 9.80 33.56
C GLN A 26 28.21 11.07 33.89
N GLU A 27 27.60 12.25 33.77
CA GLU A 27 28.24 13.51 34.18
C GLU A 27 28.58 13.51 35.67
N LYS A 28 27.63 13.08 36.52
CA LYS A 28 27.87 12.97 37.96
C LYS A 28 28.97 11.95 38.28
N GLN A 29 28.98 10.82 37.57
CA GLN A 29 30.03 9.81 37.72
C GLN A 29 31.41 10.37 37.34
N GLN A 30 31.49 11.16 36.26
CA GLN A 30 32.74 11.80 35.85
C GLN A 30 33.24 12.82 36.86
N GLU A 31 32.36 13.65 37.43
CA GLU A 31 32.74 14.59 38.49
C GLU A 31 33.37 13.86 39.69
N GLU A 32 32.81 12.71 40.08
CA GLU A 32 33.33 11.89 41.17
C GLU A 32 34.67 11.23 40.79
N GLU A 33 34.78 10.66 39.58
CA GLU A 33 36.01 10.07 39.05
C GLU A 33 37.14 11.11 39.00
N MET A 34 36.87 12.32 38.51
CA MET A 34 37.85 13.42 38.46
C MET A 34 38.28 13.88 39.84
N ARG A 35 37.35 13.98 40.80
CA ARG A 35 37.66 14.35 42.19
C ARG A 35 38.57 13.30 42.84
N ASN A 36 38.28 12.02 42.63
CA ASN A 36 39.05 10.91 43.20
C ASN A 36 40.43 10.80 42.53
N LEU A 37 40.50 10.99 41.22
CA LEU A 37 41.77 11.02 40.48
C LEU A 37 42.66 12.18 40.92
N ALA A 38 42.12 13.38 41.07
CA ALA A 38 42.87 14.55 41.54
C ALA A 38 43.46 14.34 42.94
N LYS A 39 42.68 13.75 43.87
CA LYS A 39 43.18 13.37 45.20
C LYS A 39 44.32 12.36 45.11
N ARG A 40 44.18 11.33 44.26
CA ARG A 40 45.20 10.29 44.07
C ARG A 40 46.49 10.86 43.49
N ILE A 41 46.40 11.68 42.44
CA ILE A 41 47.54 12.36 41.83
C ILE A 41 48.29 13.19 42.88
N ARG A 42 47.57 13.94 43.72
CA ARG A 42 48.20 14.75 44.77
C ARG A 42 48.98 13.89 45.77
N ILE A 43 48.38 12.80 46.25
CA ILE A 43 49.03 11.88 47.20
C ILE A 43 50.28 11.24 46.57
N ASP A 44 50.18 10.81 45.30
CA ASP A 44 51.30 10.20 44.58
C ASP A 44 52.41 11.24 44.30
N GLN A 45 52.07 12.47 43.92
CA GLN A 45 53.04 13.57 43.77
C GLN A 45 53.77 13.91 45.07
N GLU A 46 53.05 13.99 46.20
CA GLU A 46 53.66 14.23 47.52
C GLU A 46 54.61 13.10 47.92
N ARG A 47 54.23 11.84 47.66
CA ARG A 47 55.08 10.66 47.88
C ARG A 47 56.34 10.71 46.99
N ASP A 48 56.17 10.97 45.71
CA ASP A 48 57.25 10.98 44.71
C ASP A 48 58.24 12.12 44.96
N LEU A 49 57.76 13.31 45.32
CA LEU A 49 58.59 14.44 45.75
C LEU A 49 59.41 14.10 47.01
N ARG A 50 58.80 13.41 47.98
CA ARG A 50 59.51 12.97 49.18
C ARG A 50 60.64 12.00 48.84
N LEU A 51 60.36 10.99 48.02
CA LEU A 51 61.35 10.01 47.56
C LEU A 51 62.48 10.67 46.76
N PHE A 52 62.16 11.62 45.88
CA PHE A 52 63.14 12.40 45.14
C PHE A 52 64.06 13.20 46.06
N ARG A 53 63.50 13.92 47.05
CA ARG A 53 64.28 14.70 48.03
C ARG A 53 65.13 13.81 48.94
N ASP A 54 64.63 12.63 49.31
CA ASP A 54 65.41 11.64 50.05
C ASP A 54 66.61 11.14 49.23
N ARG A 55 66.41 10.86 47.93
CA ARG A 55 67.48 10.47 47.01
C ARG A 55 68.53 11.57 46.84
N MET A 56 68.12 12.84 46.71
CA MET A 56 69.04 13.98 46.63
C MET A 56 69.89 14.14 47.89
N ARG A 57 69.27 14.01 49.09
CA ARG A 57 70.00 14.04 50.36
C ARG A 57 71.01 12.90 50.50
N GLN A 58 70.69 11.71 49.99
CA GLN A 58 71.63 10.59 49.97
C GLN A 58 72.81 10.86 49.03
N GLN A 59 72.58 11.41 47.84
CA GLN A 59 73.65 11.80 46.91
C GLN A 59 74.56 12.87 47.51
N GLU A 60 74.00 13.87 48.21
CA GLU A 60 74.78 14.89 48.91
C GLU A 60 75.69 14.27 49.99
N LYS A 61 75.19 13.28 50.75
CA LYS A 61 75.99 12.56 51.76
C LYS A 61 77.15 11.79 51.12
N ILE A 62 76.91 11.13 50.00
CA ILE A 62 77.95 10.40 49.26
C ILE A 62 79.02 11.38 48.76
N LEU A 63 78.61 12.53 48.18
CA LEU A 63 79.53 13.57 47.73
C LEU A 63 80.41 14.11 48.88
N LYS A 64 79.82 14.34 50.07
CA LYS A 64 80.57 14.72 51.28
C LYS A 64 81.58 13.64 51.69
N GLN A 65 81.18 12.38 51.66
CA GLN A 65 82.04 11.24 51.99
C GLN A 65 83.21 11.11 51.01
N GLU A 66 82.98 11.21 49.71
CA GLU A 66 84.01 11.19 48.68
C GLU A 66 85.05 12.30 48.86
N VAL A 67 84.60 13.54 49.12
CA VAL A 67 85.50 14.67 49.38
C VAL A 67 86.30 14.45 50.67
N GLY A 68 85.71 13.80 51.68
CA GLY A 68 86.37 13.41 52.92
C GLY A 68 87.56 12.45 52.73
N MET A 69 87.62 11.71 51.63
CA MET A 69 88.69 10.75 51.32
C MET A 69 89.92 11.40 50.65
N LEU A 70 89.85 12.68 50.26
CA LEU A 70 90.95 13.39 49.59
C LEU A 70 92.07 13.84 50.56
N PRO A 71 93.25 14.24 50.09
CA PRO A 71 94.30 14.84 50.94
C PRO A 71 93.82 16.13 51.61
N LYS A 72 94.17 16.34 52.90
CA LYS A 72 93.69 17.48 53.73
C LYS A 72 93.89 18.86 53.07
N SER A 73 94.96 19.06 52.31
CA SER A 73 95.28 20.31 51.59
C SER A 73 94.29 20.63 50.45
N GLN A 74 93.62 19.62 49.88
CA GLN A 74 92.73 19.76 48.72
C GLN A 74 91.24 19.71 49.09
N ARG A 75 90.89 19.20 50.28
CA ARG A 75 89.49 19.02 50.70
C ARG A 75 88.67 20.31 50.64
N LYS A 76 89.19 21.42 51.17
CA LYS A 76 88.45 22.69 51.28
C LYS A 76 88.09 23.31 49.92
N PRO A 77 89.02 23.48 48.96
CA PRO A 77 88.68 24.00 47.63
C PRO A 77 87.80 23.04 46.83
N VAL A 78 88.06 21.72 46.89
CA VAL A 78 87.26 20.72 46.16
C VAL A 78 85.86 20.58 46.74
N MET A 79 85.70 20.65 48.06
CA MET A 79 84.39 20.63 48.72
C MET A 79 83.52 21.79 48.25
N LYS A 80 84.08 23.01 48.24
CA LYS A 80 83.36 24.21 47.83
C LYS A 80 82.90 24.11 46.37
N GLN A 81 83.81 23.75 45.47
CA GLN A 81 83.50 23.59 44.04
C GLN A 81 82.46 22.48 43.78
N ARG A 82 82.62 21.31 44.42
CA ARG A 82 81.68 20.20 44.24
C ARG A 82 80.31 20.48 44.88
N GLN A 83 80.26 21.18 46.01
CA GLN A 83 78.99 21.61 46.61
C GLN A 83 78.24 22.60 45.72
N GLU A 84 78.91 23.65 45.22
CA GLU A 84 78.29 24.63 44.30
C GLU A 84 77.79 23.95 43.02
N SER A 85 78.59 23.03 42.45
CA SER A 85 78.17 22.24 41.29
C SER A 85 76.99 21.31 41.59
N PHE A 86 76.95 20.70 42.77
CA PHE A 86 75.88 19.79 43.17
C PHE A 86 74.59 20.54 43.50
N GLU A 87 74.67 21.72 44.12
CA GLU A 87 73.52 22.59 44.38
C GLU A 87 72.84 23.02 43.08
N LYS A 88 73.63 23.44 42.08
CA LYS A 88 73.11 23.74 40.74
C LYS A 88 72.45 22.52 40.09
N TYR A 89 73.11 21.37 40.13
CA TYR A 89 72.55 20.11 39.62
C TYR A 89 71.25 19.72 40.33
N GLN A 90 71.17 19.93 41.64
CA GLN A 90 69.98 19.64 42.44
C GLN A 90 68.81 20.55 42.05
N ILE A 91 69.04 21.85 41.86
CA ILE A 91 68.03 22.81 41.40
C ILE A 91 67.51 22.40 40.01
N ASP A 92 68.41 22.14 39.06
CA ASP A 92 68.04 21.77 37.69
C ASP A 92 67.22 20.47 37.67
N LYS A 93 67.63 19.46 38.47
CA LYS A 93 66.90 18.19 38.56
C LYS A 93 65.59 18.28 39.31
N GLU A 94 65.48 19.11 40.35
CA GLU A 94 64.20 19.34 41.04
C GLU A 94 63.21 20.04 40.09
N ALA A 95 63.67 21.02 39.31
CA ALA A 95 62.85 21.67 38.28
C ALA A 95 62.39 20.67 37.20
N GLU A 96 63.28 19.81 36.69
CA GLU A 96 62.92 18.78 35.71
C GLU A 96 61.92 17.78 36.28
N PHE A 97 62.09 17.38 37.54
CA PHE A 97 61.18 16.45 38.21
C PHE A 97 59.78 17.05 38.45
N ILE A 98 59.69 18.30 38.87
CA ILE A 98 58.42 19.01 39.04
C ILE A 98 57.68 19.10 37.70
N ASN A 99 58.38 19.53 36.64
CA ASN A 99 57.80 19.55 35.28
C ASN A 99 57.31 18.17 34.84
N GLN A 100 58.04 17.09 35.17
CA GLN A 100 57.60 15.74 34.86
C GLN A 100 56.33 15.35 35.64
N LEU A 101 56.22 15.73 36.91
CA LEU A 101 55.02 15.48 37.72
C LEU A 101 53.81 16.25 37.21
N GLU A 102 54.00 17.48 36.73
CA GLU A 102 52.94 18.29 36.11
C GLU A 102 52.46 17.68 34.79
N ARG A 103 53.38 17.31 33.90
CA ARG A 103 53.05 16.60 32.65
C ARG A 103 52.33 15.28 32.92
N ASN A 104 52.77 14.51 33.92
CA ASN A 104 52.11 13.27 34.29
C ASN A 104 50.69 13.51 34.79
N LYS A 105 50.48 14.53 35.64
CA LYS A 105 49.14 14.94 36.10
C LYS A 105 48.24 15.32 34.92
N GLU A 106 48.73 16.17 34.01
CA GLU A 106 47.98 16.57 32.81
C GLU A 106 47.60 15.35 31.96
N ASN A 107 48.54 14.43 31.73
CA ASN A 107 48.28 13.19 31.00
C ASN A 107 47.22 12.31 31.67
N PHE A 108 47.21 12.19 33.01
CA PHE A 108 46.18 11.43 33.72
C PHE A 108 44.80 12.08 33.62
N LEU A 109 44.73 13.41 33.77
CA LEU A 109 43.49 14.16 33.64
C LEU A 109 42.94 14.11 32.21
N GLN A 110 43.80 14.27 31.21
CA GLN A 110 43.42 14.19 29.80
C GLN A 110 42.86 12.80 29.48
N LYS A 111 43.56 11.72 29.87
CA LYS A 111 43.06 10.34 29.69
C LYS A 111 41.71 10.09 30.36
N ALA A 112 41.46 10.67 31.53
CA ALA A 112 40.17 10.54 32.22
C ALA A 112 39.06 11.32 31.49
N GLN A 113 39.38 12.49 30.93
CA GLN A 113 38.45 13.26 30.11
C GLN A 113 38.12 12.55 28.79
N ASP A 114 39.11 11.96 28.13
CA ASP A 114 38.91 11.23 26.88
C ASP A 114 38.03 10.00 27.09
N ARG A 115 38.24 9.23 28.16
CA ARG A 115 37.36 8.11 28.54
C ARG A 115 35.92 8.54 28.74
N HIS A 116 35.68 9.70 29.37
CA HIS A 116 34.32 10.21 29.55
C HIS A 116 33.67 10.61 28.23
N ARG A 117 34.42 11.31 27.37
CA ARG A 117 33.94 11.65 26.02
C ARG A 117 33.60 10.40 25.20
N GLU A 118 34.42 9.35 25.27
CA GLU A 118 34.12 8.06 24.64
C GLU A 118 32.81 7.48 25.17
N ARG A 119 32.56 7.50 26.48
CA ARG A 119 31.28 7.05 27.08
C ARG A 119 30.10 7.88 26.59
N LEU A 120 30.23 9.20 26.52
CA LEU A 120 29.17 10.09 26.01
C LEU A 120 28.89 9.84 24.52
N CYS A 121 29.93 9.69 23.71
CA CYS A 121 29.81 9.35 22.29
C CYS A 121 29.04 8.02 22.10
N LEU A 122 29.34 7.01 22.90
CA LEU A 122 28.64 5.72 22.86
C LEU A 122 27.17 5.84 23.29
N LEU A 123 26.87 6.62 24.33
CA LEU A 123 25.50 6.86 24.76
C LEU A 123 24.66 7.56 23.69
N GLU A 124 25.24 8.58 23.04
CA GLU A 124 24.57 9.30 21.97
C GLU A 124 24.32 8.39 20.76
N ARG A 125 25.32 7.58 20.38
CA ARG A 125 25.16 6.63 19.28
C ARG A 125 24.05 5.61 19.56
N GLN A 126 23.99 5.07 20.78
CA GLN A 126 22.93 4.16 21.19
C GLN A 126 21.53 4.80 21.14
N PHE A 127 21.42 6.08 21.51
CA PHE A 127 20.16 6.80 21.41
C PHE A 127 19.72 6.99 19.96
N LEU A 128 20.63 7.43 19.08
CA LEU A 128 20.35 7.57 17.65
C LEU A 128 19.93 6.23 17.03
N GLU A 129 20.65 5.15 17.32
CA GLU A 129 20.29 3.80 16.86
C GLU A 129 18.89 3.38 17.34
N GLN A 130 18.52 3.67 18.60
CA GLN A 130 17.18 3.41 19.13
C GLN A 130 16.11 4.24 18.44
N LYS A 131 16.37 5.54 18.23
CA LYS A 131 15.47 6.45 17.52
C LYS A 131 15.25 5.99 16.07
N HIS A 132 16.31 5.65 15.35
CA HIS A 132 16.23 5.13 13.97
C HIS A 132 15.41 3.84 13.93
N GLN A 133 15.54 2.97 14.93
CA GLN A 133 14.74 1.75 15.00
C GLN A 133 13.24 2.05 15.18
N LEU A 134 12.89 3.06 15.98
CA LEU A 134 11.50 3.52 16.10
C LEU A 134 11.00 4.14 14.79
N GLU A 135 11.82 4.92 14.09
CA GLU A 135 11.47 5.50 12.79
C GLU A 135 11.27 4.42 11.71
N ARG A 136 12.10 3.36 11.67
CA ARG A 136 11.87 2.18 10.81
C ARG A 136 10.56 1.47 11.15
N GLY A 137 10.26 1.32 12.44
CA GLY A 137 9.03 0.71 12.92
C GLY A 137 7.80 1.51 12.52
N LEU A 138 7.84 2.83 12.71
CA LEU A 138 6.80 3.77 12.26
C LEU A 138 6.55 3.64 10.76
N GLU A 139 7.62 3.70 9.97
CA GLU A 139 7.57 3.61 8.51
C GLU A 139 6.93 2.29 8.05
N THR A 140 7.34 1.16 8.66
CA THR A 140 6.78 -0.18 8.37
C THR A 140 5.28 -0.23 8.71
N ALA A 141 4.88 0.26 9.88
CA ALA A 141 3.49 0.27 10.31
C ALA A 141 2.61 1.19 9.44
N GLN A 142 3.17 2.30 8.93
CA GLN A 142 2.50 3.15 7.95
C GLN A 142 2.29 2.41 6.63
N TRP A 143 3.29 1.68 6.13
CA TRP A 143 3.16 0.89 4.90
C TRP A 143 2.11 -0.21 5.00
N GLU A 144 2.10 -0.98 6.09
CA GLU A 144 1.09 -2.03 6.31
C GLU A 144 -0.33 -1.44 6.33
N LEU A 145 -0.50 -0.27 6.94
CA LEU A 145 -1.77 0.42 6.96
C LEU A 145 -2.17 0.92 5.56
N GLU A 146 -1.25 1.52 4.81
CA GLU A 146 -1.48 1.97 3.44
C GLU A 146 -1.86 0.80 2.52
N GLU A 147 -1.18 -0.34 2.64
CA GLU A 147 -1.49 -1.57 1.90
C GLU A 147 -2.90 -2.08 2.22
N ALA A 148 -3.24 -2.14 3.50
CA ALA A 148 -4.56 -2.56 3.96
C ALA A 148 -5.65 -1.62 3.42
N GLN A 149 -5.43 -0.31 3.44
CA GLN A 149 -6.36 0.69 2.90
C GLN A 149 -6.55 0.55 1.38
N LEU A 150 -5.47 0.31 0.63
CA LEU A 150 -5.55 0.07 -0.81
C LEU A 150 -6.34 -1.20 -1.13
N ALA A 151 -6.09 -2.29 -0.39
CA ALA A 151 -6.81 -3.55 -0.54
C ALA A 151 -8.30 -3.42 -0.15
N GLU A 152 -8.60 -2.75 0.96
CA GLU A 152 -9.97 -2.49 1.40
C GLU A 152 -10.74 -1.66 0.38
N LYS A 153 -10.14 -0.56 -0.11
CA LYS A 153 -10.73 0.27 -1.16
C LYS A 153 -11.00 -0.54 -2.43
N HIS A 154 -10.08 -1.42 -2.82
CA HIS A 154 -10.26 -2.30 -3.97
C HIS A 154 -11.43 -3.27 -3.79
N ALA A 155 -11.51 -3.92 -2.64
CA ALA A 155 -12.58 -4.85 -2.32
C ALA A 155 -13.96 -4.17 -2.32
N LEU A 156 -14.07 -2.99 -1.67
CA LEU A 156 -15.32 -2.22 -1.61
C LEU A 156 -15.81 -1.78 -2.99
N LEU A 157 -14.92 -1.23 -3.83
CA LEU A 157 -15.28 -0.80 -5.17
C LEU A 157 -15.62 -1.99 -6.08
N THR A 158 -14.88 -3.10 -5.99
CA THR A 158 -15.21 -4.34 -6.71
C THR A 158 -16.60 -4.83 -6.34
N GLN A 159 -16.94 -4.83 -5.04
CA GLN A 159 -18.27 -5.20 -4.57
C GLN A 159 -19.35 -4.25 -5.09
N GLN A 160 -19.11 -2.93 -5.04
CA GLN A 160 -20.02 -1.93 -5.58
C GLN A 160 -20.29 -2.16 -7.08
N PHE A 161 -19.26 -2.43 -7.89
CA PHE A 161 -19.45 -2.74 -9.31
C PHE A 161 -20.31 -3.99 -9.51
N ARG A 162 -20.05 -5.06 -8.75
CA ARG A 162 -20.85 -6.30 -8.81
C ARG A 162 -22.32 -6.03 -8.47
N ASP A 163 -22.59 -5.22 -7.45
CA ASP A 163 -23.96 -4.89 -7.04
C ASP A 163 -24.71 -4.06 -8.10
N VAL A 164 -24.02 -3.10 -8.73
CA VAL A 164 -24.58 -2.30 -9.83
C VAL A 164 -24.92 -3.19 -11.04
N PHE A 165 -24.00 -4.05 -11.48
CA PHE A 165 -24.26 -4.96 -12.59
C PHE A 165 -25.32 -6.02 -12.26
N HIS A 166 -25.35 -6.51 -11.02
CA HIS A 166 -26.43 -7.39 -10.56
C HIS A 166 -27.81 -6.74 -10.68
N LEU A 167 -27.93 -5.47 -10.26
CA LEU A 167 -29.16 -4.71 -10.39
C LEU A 167 -29.55 -4.50 -11.86
N GLN A 168 -28.57 -4.15 -12.72
CA GLN A 168 -28.79 -3.97 -14.16
C GLN A 168 -29.30 -5.26 -14.83
N ARG A 169 -28.69 -6.42 -14.53
CA ARG A 169 -29.14 -7.73 -15.03
C ARG A 169 -30.57 -8.03 -14.57
N THR A 170 -30.85 -7.81 -13.29
CA THR A 170 -32.18 -8.06 -12.70
C THR A 170 -33.26 -7.21 -13.38
N HIS A 171 -33.01 -5.91 -13.55
CA HIS A 171 -33.95 -5.01 -14.24
C HIS A 171 -34.14 -5.36 -15.71
N MET A 172 -33.07 -5.72 -16.42
CA MET A 172 -33.15 -6.15 -17.82
C MET A 172 -34.01 -7.42 -17.96
N LEU A 173 -33.78 -8.44 -17.13
CA LEU A 173 -34.57 -9.68 -17.14
C LEU A 173 -36.05 -9.41 -16.86
N ALA A 174 -36.36 -8.54 -15.89
CA ALA A 174 -37.73 -8.14 -15.59
C ALA A 174 -38.40 -7.43 -16.78
N ARG A 175 -37.66 -6.60 -17.52
CA ARG A 175 -38.17 -5.96 -18.75
C ARG A 175 -38.42 -6.97 -19.86
N HIS A 176 -37.46 -7.87 -20.10
CA HIS A 176 -37.55 -8.91 -21.12
C HIS A 176 -38.75 -9.83 -20.88
N ALA A 177 -39.00 -10.22 -19.61
CA ALA A 177 -40.18 -10.99 -19.25
C ALA A 177 -41.49 -10.29 -19.65
N LYS A 178 -41.62 -8.99 -19.35
CA LYS A 178 -42.78 -8.17 -19.72
C LYS A 178 -42.95 -8.01 -21.24
N GLU A 179 -41.85 -7.80 -21.96
CA GLU A 179 -41.84 -7.70 -23.43
C GLU A 179 -42.30 -9.02 -24.07
N GLY A 180 -41.76 -10.16 -23.60
CA GLY A 180 -42.16 -11.49 -24.09
C GLY A 180 -43.64 -11.80 -23.80
N GLU A 181 -44.13 -11.49 -22.60
CA GLU A 181 -45.55 -11.59 -22.27
C GLU A 181 -46.44 -10.70 -23.15
N HIS A 182 -45.98 -9.49 -23.47
CA HIS A 182 -46.73 -8.57 -24.33
C HIS A 182 -46.87 -9.12 -25.75
N VAL A 183 -45.78 -9.61 -26.35
CA VAL A 183 -45.81 -10.22 -27.69
C VAL A 183 -46.65 -11.49 -27.70
N ARG A 184 -46.55 -12.35 -26.68
CA ARG A 184 -47.43 -13.53 -26.55
C ARG A 184 -48.90 -13.16 -26.53
N ARG A 185 -49.29 -12.11 -25.79
CA ARG A 185 -50.67 -11.61 -25.75
C ARG A 185 -51.14 -11.10 -27.12
N ILE A 186 -50.31 -10.36 -27.84
CA ILE A 186 -50.63 -9.87 -29.18
C ILE A 186 -50.82 -11.05 -30.15
N ASN A 187 -49.90 -12.01 -30.14
CA ASN A 187 -49.93 -13.18 -31.01
C ASN A 187 -51.20 -14.01 -30.77
N GLN A 188 -51.54 -14.27 -29.50
CA GLN A 188 -52.76 -14.97 -29.13
C GLN A 188 -54.02 -14.21 -29.61
N ALA A 189 -54.08 -12.89 -29.43
CA ALA A 189 -55.19 -12.08 -29.91
C ALA A 189 -55.33 -12.14 -31.44
N ASN A 190 -54.22 -12.14 -32.17
CA ASN A 190 -54.20 -12.28 -33.64
C ASN A 190 -54.73 -13.65 -34.09
N GLU A 191 -54.32 -14.72 -33.42
CA GLU A 191 -54.80 -16.08 -33.68
C GLU A 191 -56.29 -16.22 -33.40
N GLU A 192 -56.77 -15.70 -32.27
CA GLU A 192 -58.19 -15.71 -31.92
C GLU A 192 -59.03 -14.89 -32.91
N ASN A 193 -58.54 -13.72 -33.35
CA ASN A 193 -59.21 -12.89 -34.36
C ASN A 193 -59.30 -13.62 -35.70
N MET A 194 -58.21 -14.27 -36.14
CA MET A 194 -58.20 -15.07 -37.38
C MET A 194 -59.18 -16.25 -37.28
N LEU A 195 -59.15 -16.98 -36.16
CA LEU A 195 -60.06 -18.10 -35.93
C LEU A 195 -61.53 -17.64 -35.94
N ARG A 196 -61.84 -16.50 -35.31
CA ARG A 196 -63.17 -15.88 -35.34
C ARG A 196 -63.61 -15.54 -36.76
N ALA A 197 -62.76 -14.88 -37.54
CA ALA A 197 -63.05 -14.54 -38.95
C ALA A 197 -63.31 -15.80 -39.79
N LEU A 198 -62.42 -16.79 -39.73
CA LEU A 198 -62.57 -18.05 -40.45
C LEU A 198 -63.84 -18.81 -40.04
N THR A 199 -64.23 -18.76 -38.76
CA THR A 199 -65.47 -19.39 -38.25
C THR A 199 -66.73 -18.71 -38.80
N ILE A 200 -66.75 -17.38 -38.88
CA ILE A 200 -67.87 -16.63 -39.46
C ILE A 200 -68.02 -16.98 -40.95
N ASP A 201 -66.92 -16.93 -41.70
CA ASP A 201 -66.91 -17.27 -43.12
C ASP A 201 -67.33 -18.73 -43.36
N ARG A 202 -66.86 -19.65 -42.51
CA ARG A 202 -67.23 -21.08 -42.56
C ARG A 202 -68.71 -21.32 -42.34
N LYS A 203 -69.36 -20.54 -41.46
CA LYS A 203 -70.81 -20.60 -41.20
C LYS A 203 -71.63 -20.04 -42.38
N ALA A 204 -71.12 -19.02 -43.07
CA ALA A 204 -71.78 -18.45 -44.24
C ALA A 204 -71.66 -19.33 -45.50
N LEU A 205 -70.55 -20.08 -45.63
CA LEU A 205 -70.21 -20.85 -46.83
C LEU A 205 -71.30 -21.83 -47.31
N PRO A 206 -71.99 -22.64 -46.46
CA PRO A 206 -73.05 -23.53 -46.94
C PRO A 206 -74.23 -22.80 -47.57
N LYS A 207 -74.52 -21.57 -47.14
CA LYS A 207 -75.57 -20.74 -47.76
C LYS A 207 -75.12 -20.27 -49.14
N VAL A 208 -73.87 -19.83 -49.28
CA VAL A 208 -73.28 -19.43 -50.56
C VAL A 208 -73.27 -20.59 -51.55
N LEU A 209 -72.77 -21.77 -51.14
CA LEU A 209 -72.73 -22.96 -52.00
C LEU A 209 -74.13 -23.47 -52.38
N ARG A 210 -75.13 -23.37 -51.49
CA ARG A 210 -76.54 -23.67 -51.84
C ARG A 210 -77.09 -22.70 -52.88
N ASN A 211 -76.80 -21.41 -52.77
CA ASN A 211 -77.24 -20.42 -53.75
C ASN A 211 -76.56 -20.65 -55.11
N GLU A 212 -75.25 -20.91 -55.13
CA GLU A 212 -74.53 -21.30 -56.34
C GLU A 212 -75.11 -22.55 -56.99
N SER A 213 -75.39 -23.59 -56.19
CA SER A 213 -75.98 -24.83 -56.67
C SER A 213 -77.35 -24.61 -57.30
N LYS A 214 -78.21 -23.79 -56.70
CA LYS A 214 -79.51 -23.40 -57.30
C LYS A 214 -79.32 -22.76 -58.67
N THR A 215 -78.39 -21.81 -58.80
CA THR A 215 -78.09 -21.16 -60.08
C THR A 215 -77.55 -22.15 -61.10
N ARG A 216 -76.62 -23.04 -60.71
CA ARG A 216 -76.07 -24.09 -61.59
C ARG A 216 -77.14 -25.08 -62.04
N THR A 217 -78.04 -25.49 -61.17
CA THR A 217 -79.19 -26.35 -61.52
C THR A 217 -80.15 -25.67 -62.48
N MET A 218 -80.45 -24.38 -62.28
CA MET A 218 -81.27 -23.60 -63.22
C MET A 218 -80.62 -23.52 -64.60
N MET A 219 -79.31 -23.23 -64.65
CA MET A 219 -78.54 -23.19 -65.89
C MET A 219 -78.48 -24.56 -66.58
N PHE A 220 -78.31 -25.65 -65.81
CA PHE A 220 -78.31 -27.00 -66.36
C PHE A 220 -79.67 -27.40 -66.94
N ARG A 221 -80.78 -27.06 -66.25
CA ARG A 221 -82.14 -27.27 -66.78
C ARG A 221 -82.36 -26.52 -68.09
N LYS A 222 -81.89 -25.27 -68.16
CA LYS A 222 -81.94 -24.48 -69.40
C LYS A 222 -81.04 -25.06 -70.51
N SER A 223 -79.87 -25.62 -70.17
CA SER A 223 -79.01 -26.34 -71.13
C SER A 223 -79.72 -27.57 -71.71
N LEU A 224 -80.38 -28.36 -70.87
CA LEU A 224 -81.16 -29.52 -71.33
C LEU A 224 -82.29 -29.12 -72.30
N GLU A 225 -82.92 -27.97 -72.06
CA GLU A 225 -83.98 -27.40 -72.92
C GLU A 225 -83.47 -26.96 -74.29
N VAL A 226 -82.22 -26.52 -74.36
CA VAL A 226 -81.59 -26.11 -75.62
C VAL A 226 -80.97 -27.29 -76.38
N ASP A 227 -80.29 -28.20 -75.67
CA ASP A 227 -79.46 -29.25 -76.29
C ASP A 227 -80.25 -30.51 -76.67
N LEU A 228 -81.41 -30.75 -76.04
CA LEU A 228 -82.23 -31.97 -76.23
C LEU A 228 -83.73 -31.64 -76.42
N PRO A 229 -84.10 -30.84 -77.44
CA PRO A 229 -85.50 -30.50 -77.68
C PRO A 229 -86.28 -31.75 -78.12
N GLY A 230 -87.29 -32.16 -77.31
CA GLY A 230 -88.19 -33.28 -77.62
C GLY A 230 -87.84 -34.63 -76.99
N GLU A 231 -86.84 -34.71 -76.11
CA GLU A 231 -86.52 -35.94 -75.36
C GLU A 231 -87.56 -36.25 -74.27
N SER A 232 -87.72 -37.53 -73.88
CA SER A 232 -88.72 -37.96 -72.88
C SER A 232 -88.49 -37.32 -71.50
N SER A 233 -89.57 -37.00 -70.80
CA SER A 233 -89.54 -36.49 -69.41
C SER A 233 -88.73 -37.40 -68.46
N GLU A 234 -88.63 -38.70 -68.76
CA GLU A 234 -87.87 -39.67 -67.98
C GLU A 234 -86.35 -39.51 -68.15
N THR A 235 -85.87 -39.23 -69.37
CA THR A 235 -84.43 -39.05 -69.65
C THR A 235 -83.93 -37.75 -69.02
N TRP A 236 -84.73 -36.69 -69.07
CA TRP A 236 -84.47 -35.42 -68.40
C TRP A 236 -84.36 -35.59 -66.89
N THR A 237 -85.31 -36.32 -66.29
CA THR A 237 -85.30 -36.59 -64.85
C THR A 237 -84.06 -37.38 -64.42
N ALA A 238 -83.64 -38.37 -65.22
CA ALA A 238 -82.42 -39.14 -64.96
C ALA A 238 -81.15 -38.28 -65.08
N LYS A 239 -81.03 -37.45 -66.13
CA LYS A 239 -79.90 -36.52 -66.32
C LYS A 239 -79.82 -35.47 -65.21
N ILE A 240 -80.97 -34.94 -64.75
CA ILE A 240 -81.06 -34.01 -63.60
C ILE A 240 -80.58 -34.69 -62.32
N LYS A 241 -81.01 -35.93 -62.03
CA LYS A 241 -80.54 -36.67 -60.84
C LYS A 241 -79.02 -36.88 -60.82
N ILE A 242 -78.43 -37.24 -61.96
CA ILE A 242 -76.97 -37.41 -62.08
C ILE A 242 -76.26 -36.08 -61.84
N PHE A 243 -76.78 -34.98 -62.40
CA PHE A 243 -76.23 -33.64 -62.17
C PHE A 243 -76.34 -33.21 -60.70
N GLU A 244 -77.47 -33.45 -60.06
CA GLU A 244 -77.67 -33.14 -58.64
C GLU A 244 -76.69 -33.93 -57.74
N GLU A 245 -76.42 -35.20 -58.04
CA GLU A 245 -75.44 -35.98 -57.28
C GLU A 245 -74.00 -35.47 -57.49
N LYS A 246 -73.63 -35.13 -58.73
CA LYS A 246 -72.34 -34.48 -59.03
C LYS A 246 -72.21 -33.12 -58.34
N GLU A 247 -73.29 -32.33 -58.29
CA GLU A 247 -73.30 -31.04 -57.62
C GLU A 247 -73.19 -31.19 -56.09
N LYS A 248 -73.84 -32.20 -55.48
CA LYS A 248 -73.62 -32.54 -54.06
C LYS A 248 -72.18 -32.94 -53.77
N GLN A 249 -71.53 -33.69 -54.66
CA GLN A 249 -70.10 -34.01 -54.53
C GLN A 249 -69.24 -32.75 -54.65
N ARG A 250 -69.51 -31.86 -55.62
CA ARG A 250 -68.83 -30.57 -55.78
C ARG A 250 -68.93 -29.71 -54.52
N ILE A 251 -70.12 -29.60 -53.92
CA ILE A 251 -70.33 -28.83 -52.68
C ILE A 251 -69.48 -29.42 -51.54
N ARG A 252 -69.48 -30.75 -51.37
CA ARG A 252 -68.65 -31.43 -50.36
C ARG A 252 -67.16 -31.12 -50.55
N LEU A 253 -66.64 -31.32 -51.77
CA LEU A 253 -65.24 -31.01 -52.09
C LEU A 253 -64.90 -29.54 -51.86
N LYS A 254 -65.79 -28.61 -52.22
CA LYS A 254 -65.59 -27.17 -51.98
C LYS A 254 -65.57 -26.82 -50.49
N MET A 255 -66.35 -27.53 -49.67
CA MET A 255 -66.28 -27.37 -48.21
C MET A 255 -64.96 -27.88 -47.65
N ASP A 256 -64.50 -29.07 -48.09
CA ASP A 256 -63.25 -29.66 -47.63
C ASP A 256 -62.02 -28.82 -48.07
N GLU A 257 -62.01 -28.34 -49.31
CA GLU A 257 -61.00 -27.41 -49.83
C GLU A 257 -60.92 -26.13 -48.98
N TYR A 258 -62.08 -25.58 -48.61
CA TYR A 258 -62.16 -24.40 -47.78
C TYR A 258 -61.63 -24.66 -46.36
N ASP A 259 -62.00 -25.80 -45.75
CA ASP A 259 -61.51 -26.19 -44.43
C ASP A 259 -59.99 -26.40 -44.42
N LEU A 260 -59.44 -27.03 -45.45
CA LEU A 260 -58.00 -27.19 -45.61
C LEU A 260 -57.30 -25.82 -45.77
N LYS A 261 -57.89 -24.89 -46.53
CA LYS A 261 -57.36 -23.53 -46.69
C LYS A 261 -57.37 -22.76 -45.37
N CYS A 262 -58.43 -22.89 -44.57
CA CYS A 262 -58.52 -22.30 -43.24
C CYS A 262 -57.43 -22.83 -42.31
N LYS A 263 -57.25 -24.16 -42.27
CA LYS A 263 -56.20 -24.82 -41.47
C LYS A 263 -54.81 -24.33 -41.85
N ARG A 264 -54.50 -24.26 -43.16
CA ARG A 264 -53.21 -23.74 -43.65
C ARG A 264 -52.97 -22.28 -43.25
N LYS A 265 -53.99 -21.42 -43.39
CA LYS A 265 -53.88 -20.01 -42.97
C LYS A 265 -53.59 -19.87 -41.48
N LEU A 266 -54.29 -20.65 -40.64
CA LEU A 266 -54.08 -20.61 -39.20
C LEU A 266 -52.69 -21.14 -38.83
N ALA A 267 -52.27 -22.26 -39.43
CA ALA A 267 -50.93 -22.83 -39.22
C ALA A 267 -49.82 -21.83 -39.59
N GLN A 268 -49.94 -21.15 -40.74
CA GLN A 268 -48.97 -20.13 -41.15
C GLN A 268 -48.93 -18.95 -40.17
N LEU A 269 -50.08 -18.51 -39.66
CA LEU A 269 -50.14 -17.43 -38.67
C LEU A 269 -49.45 -17.83 -37.37
N VAL A 270 -49.71 -19.03 -36.87
CA VAL A 270 -49.06 -19.59 -35.67
C VAL A 270 -47.54 -19.68 -35.88
N GLU A 271 -47.09 -20.18 -37.02
CA GLU A 271 -45.66 -20.25 -37.36
C GLU A 271 -45.02 -18.85 -37.40
N ASN A 272 -45.66 -17.89 -38.05
CA ASN A 272 -45.17 -16.50 -38.08
C ASN A 272 -45.09 -15.89 -36.68
N ASN A 273 -46.10 -16.12 -35.84
CA ASN A 273 -46.11 -15.68 -34.44
C ASN A 273 -44.96 -16.31 -33.63
N GLN A 274 -44.69 -17.60 -33.86
CA GLN A 274 -43.55 -18.30 -33.25
C GLN A 274 -42.20 -17.72 -33.73
N ASN A 275 -42.09 -17.35 -35.01
CA ASN A 275 -40.88 -16.71 -35.55
C ASN A 275 -40.62 -15.37 -34.87
N VAL A 276 -41.65 -14.53 -34.72
CA VAL A 276 -41.55 -13.24 -34.02
C VAL A 276 -41.10 -13.42 -32.57
N LEU A 277 -41.59 -14.44 -31.88
CA LEU A 277 -41.14 -14.75 -30.51
C LEU A 277 -39.68 -15.19 -30.47
N ARG A 278 -39.24 -16.03 -31.41
CA ARG A 278 -37.83 -16.47 -31.51
C ARG A 278 -36.89 -15.30 -31.78
N GLU A 279 -37.23 -14.42 -32.71
CA GLU A 279 -36.46 -13.20 -33.00
C GLU A 279 -36.36 -12.29 -31.77
N LEU A 280 -37.46 -12.12 -31.02
CA LEU A 280 -37.44 -11.35 -29.78
C LEU A 280 -36.52 -11.99 -28.73
N GLU A 281 -36.58 -13.31 -28.57
CA GLU A 281 -35.71 -14.05 -27.64
C GLU A 281 -34.22 -13.95 -28.05
N GLU A 282 -33.92 -13.96 -29.34
CA GLU A 282 -32.57 -13.74 -29.87
C GLU A 282 -32.04 -12.34 -29.51
N ILE A 283 -32.83 -11.29 -29.76
CA ILE A 283 -32.50 -9.91 -29.37
C ILE A 283 -32.30 -9.80 -27.84
N HIS A 284 -33.13 -10.49 -27.06
CA HIS A 284 -32.99 -10.54 -25.59
C HIS A 284 -31.69 -11.22 -25.15
N ASN A 285 -31.28 -12.29 -25.85
CA ASN A 285 -30.03 -12.99 -25.58
C ASN A 285 -28.81 -12.13 -25.95
N GLU A 286 -28.83 -11.46 -27.10
CA GLU A 286 -27.77 -10.54 -27.52
C GLU A 286 -27.59 -9.41 -26.51
N LYS A 287 -28.69 -8.79 -26.06
CA LYS A 287 -28.65 -7.75 -25.00
C LYS A 287 -28.04 -8.28 -23.71
N ARG A 288 -28.36 -9.51 -23.31
CA ARG A 288 -27.76 -10.14 -22.13
C ARG A 288 -26.26 -10.34 -22.30
N ASN A 289 -25.83 -10.84 -23.45
CA ASN A 289 -24.40 -11.06 -23.74
C ASN A 289 -23.63 -9.73 -23.72
N MET A 290 -24.14 -8.69 -24.40
CA MET A 290 -23.53 -7.36 -24.38
C MET A 290 -23.40 -6.80 -22.95
N LEU A 291 -24.40 -7.00 -22.10
CA LEU A 291 -24.35 -6.56 -20.70
C LEU A 291 -23.26 -7.31 -19.91
N LEU A 292 -23.15 -8.63 -20.09
CA LEU A 292 -22.13 -9.45 -19.44
C LEU A 292 -20.71 -9.13 -19.92
N ASP A 293 -20.55 -8.85 -21.21
CA ASP A 293 -19.26 -8.47 -21.77
C ASP A 293 -18.81 -7.09 -21.27
N ASN A 294 -19.75 -6.14 -21.17
CA ASN A 294 -19.49 -4.84 -20.55
C ASN A 294 -19.12 -4.97 -19.07
N GLU A 295 -19.85 -5.80 -18.30
CA GLU A 295 -19.52 -6.09 -16.90
C GLU A 295 -18.10 -6.64 -16.75
N ARG A 296 -17.72 -7.63 -17.57
CA ARG A 296 -16.37 -8.21 -17.57
C ARG A 296 -15.31 -7.18 -17.94
N ALA A 297 -15.55 -6.40 -19.00
CA ALA A 297 -14.63 -5.38 -19.45
C ALA A 297 -14.39 -4.31 -18.39
N LYS A 298 -15.45 -3.83 -17.72
CA LYS A 298 -15.36 -2.81 -16.67
C LYS A 298 -14.64 -3.33 -15.42
N LEU A 299 -14.94 -4.55 -14.99
CA LEU A 299 -14.21 -5.16 -13.88
C LEU A 299 -12.73 -5.39 -14.21
N ALA A 300 -12.41 -5.79 -15.45
CA ALA A 300 -11.02 -5.98 -15.89
C ALA A 300 -10.25 -4.65 -16.03
N GLU A 301 -10.89 -3.59 -16.52
CA GLU A 301 -10.32 -2.25 -16.58
C GLU A 301 -9.98 -1.74 -15.17
N TYR A 302 -10.92 -1.88 -14.23
CA TYR A 302 -10.70 -1.50 -12.85
C TYR A 302 -9.60 -2.32 -12.17
N GLU A 303 -9.55 -3.64 -12.42
CA GLU A 303 -8.47 -4.49 -11.91
C GLU A 303 -7.11 -4.03 -12.44
N LYS A 304 -7.03 -3.67 -13.72
CA LYS A 304 -5.79 -3.16 -14.32
C LYS A 304 -5.35 -1.83 -13.68
N GLU A 305 -6.29 -0.90 -13.45
CA GLU A 305 -6.01 0.36 -12.76
C GLU A 305 -5.50 0.11 -11.34
N TYR A 306 -6.12 -0.81 -10.60
CA TYR A 306 -5.67 -1.20 -9.26
C TYR A 306 -4.25 -1.77 -9.27
N GLN A 307 -3.93 -2.68 -10.19
CA GLN A 307 -2.58 -3.24 -10.31
C GLN A 307 -1.55 -2.16 -10.65
N GLN A 308 -1.91 -1.18 -11.47
CA GLN A 308 -1.04 -0.04 -11.77
C GLN A 308 -0.77 0.78 -10.49
N VAL A 309 -1.82 1.16 -9.76
CA VAL A 309 -1.69 1.91 -8.50
C VAL A 309 -0.84 1.14 -7.48
N LEU A 310 -1.05 -0.17 -7.34
CA LEU A 310 -0.22 -1.02 -6.47
C LEU A 310 1.25 -1.03 -6.89
N SER A 311 1.52 -1.12 -8.19
CA SER A 311 2.89 -1.12 -8.72
C SER A 311 3.58 0.21 -8.45
N GLU A 312 2.90 1.32 -8.71
CA GLU A 312 3.41 2.68 -8.45
C GLU A 312 3.66 2.88 -6.95
N TRP A 313 2.70 2.51 -6.10
CA TRP A 313 2.85 2.55 -4.65
C TRP A 313 4.06 1.73 -4.18
N LYS A 314 4.20 0.47 -4.61
CA LYS A 314 5.37 -0.38 -4.28
C LYS A 314 6.70 0.23 -4.74
N SER A 315 6.73 0.85 -5.91
CA SER A 315 7.94 1.52 -6.41
C SER A 315 8.34 2.70 -5.51
N ASN A 316 7.36 3.49 -5.06
CA ASN A 316 7.58 4.62 -4.16
C ASN A 316 8.10 4.16 -2.79
N LEU A 317 7.69 2.99 -2.28
CA LEU A 317 8.22 2.43 -1.02
C LEU A 317 9.73 2.24 -1.06
N SER A 318 10.27 1.74 -2.18
CA SER A 318 11.70 1.51 -2.32
C SER A 318 12.50 2.80 -2.22
N SER A 319 12.02 3.87 -2.87
CA SER A 319 12.61 5.20 -2.81
C SER A 319 12.51 5.80 -1.41
N ARG A 320 11.35 5.65 -0.75
CA ARG A 320 11.11 6.16 0.60
C ARG A 320 12.02 5.50 1.63
N LYS A 321 12.17 4.17 1.54
CA LYS A 321 13.12 3.39 2.36
C LYS A 321 14.57 3.85 2.16
N ALA A 322 14.98 4.05 0.90
CA ALA A 322 16.34 4.49 0.60
C ALA A 322 16.62 5.89 1.15
N ALA A 323 15.67 6.82 1.03
CA ALA A 323 15.77 8.15 1.62
C ALA A 323 15.87 8.10 3.15
N LEU A 324 15.09 7.23 3.80
CA LEU A 324 15.12 7.05 5.24
C LEU A 324 16.48 6.52 5.74
N GLU A 325 17.02 5.48 5.11
CA GLU A 325 18.34 4.93 5.49
C GLU A 325 19.49 5.89 5.16
N ALA A 326 19.36 6.71 4.11
CA ALA A 326 20.31 7.78 3.81
C ALA A 326 20.33 8.83 4.93
N LYS A 327 19.16 9.26 5.41
CA LYS A 327 19.03 10.17 6.54
C LYS A 327 19.68 9.60 7.81
N PHE A 328 19.43 8.33 8.12
CA PHE A 328 20.07 7.67 9.29
C PHE A 328 21.59 7.63 9.18
N SER A 329 22.10 7.32 7.99
CA SER A 329 23.54 7.29 7.72
C SER A 329 24.18 8.67 7.90
N GLU A 330 23.49 9.73 7.46
CA GLU A 330 23.93 11.11 7.65
C GLU A 330 23.90 11.53 9.13
N GLU A 331 22.83 11.19 9.87
CA GLU A 331 22.74 11.45 11.32
C GLU A 331 23.87 10.74 12.10
N LEU A 332 24.18 9.48 11.78
CA LEU A 332 25.32 8.79 12.39
C LEU A 332 26.66 9.42 11.99
N ALA A 333 26.87 9.75 10.71
CA ALA A 333 28.12 10.36 10.25
C ALA A 333 28.36 11.75 10.85
N THR A 334 27.30 12.54 11.04
CA THR A 334 27.38 13.85 11.70
C THR A 334 27.72 13.70 13.18
N GLN A 335 27.12 12.74 13.88
CA GLN A 335 27.46 12.41 15.27
C GLN A 335 28.92 11.95 15.41
N GLU A 336 29.38 11.04 14.54
CA GLU A 336 30.78 10.59 14.54
C GLU A 336 31.76 11.74 14.31
N ARG A 337 31.45 12.66 13.38
CA ARG A 337 32.28 13.85 13.12
C ARG A 337 32.33 14.78 14.33
N PHE A 338 31.20 14.99 15.01
CA PHE A 338 31.13 15.83 16.21
C PHE A 338 32.08 15.32 17.30
N TYR A 339 31.96 14.05 17.69
CA TYR A 339 32.79 13.48 18.74
C TYR A 339 34.24 13.19 18.31
N SER A 340 34.50 12.92 17.02
CA SER A 340 35.86 12.75 16.50
C SER A 340 36.63 14.08 16.41
N SER A 341 35.96 15.16 16.00
CA SER A 341 36.56 16.49 15.97
C SER A 341 36.96 16.94 17.38
N GLU A 342 36.11 16.73 18.38
CA GLU A 342 36.43 17.05 19.78
C GLU A 342 37.60 16.23 20.35
N MET A 343 37.80 14.98 19.91
CA MET A 343 38.95 14.14 20.28
C MET A 343 40.29 14.70 19.76
N THR A 344 40.29 15.23 18.53
CA THR A 344 41.52 15.75 17.90
C THR A 344 41.94 17.12 18.44
N VAL A 345 41.00 18.00 18.78
CA VAL A 345 41.30 19.36 19.27
C VAL A 345 41.95 19.32 20.66
N ASN A 346 41.59 18.36 21.51
CA ASN A 346 42.18 18.21 22.84
C ASN A 346 43.59 17.59 22.85
N SER A 347 43.98 16.96 21.75
CA SER A 347 45.30 16.33 21.60
C SER A 347 46.40 17.32 21.16
N GLY A 348 46.03 18.56 20.80
CA GLY A 348 46.91 19.50 20.10
C GLY A 348 47.21 20.84 20.76
N VAL A 349 46.70 21.15 21.96
CA VAL A 349 46.90 22.49 22.54
C VAL A 349 47.51 22.44 23.93
N SER A 350 48.83 22.58 23.97
CA SER A 350 49.54 23.15 25.11
C SER A 350 49.31 24.67 25.14
N SER A 351 49.08 25.20 26.35
CA SER A 351 49.07 26.63 26.73
C SER A 351 47.93 27.52 26.20
N SER A 352 46.91 27.74 27.04
CA SER A 352 46.68 28.99 27.76
C SER A 352 45.21 29.14 28.18
N SER A 353 45.02 29.39 29.48
CA SER A 353 43.87 30.09 30.11
C SER A 353 42.57 30.21 29.31
N SER A 354 41.57 29.40 29.67
CA SER A 354 40.13 29.70 29.50
C SER A 354 39.26 28.79 30.36
N SER A 355 39.21 29.08 31.65
CA SER A 355 38.14 28.64 32.56
C SER A 355 36.84 29.35 32.18
N SER A 356 36.13 28.91 31.12
CA SER A 356 34.72 29.28 30.86
C SER A 356 33.98 28.51 29.76
N SER A 357 34.51 27.44 29.15
CA SER A 357 33.79 26.78 28.04
C SER A 357 32.79 25.69 28.45
N CYS A 358 32.82 25.18 29.69
CA CYS A 358 31.90 24.11 30.11
C CYS A 358 30.43 24.57 30.32
N ALA A 359 30.19 25.89 30.40
CA ALA A 359 28.84 26.42 30.60
C ALA A 359 28.04 26.62 29.29
N GLN A 360 28.70 26.69 28.12
CA GLN A 360 28.02 26.91 26.84
C GLN A 360 27.51 25.62 26.18
N ALA A 361 28.06 24.46 26.53
CA ALA A 361 27.55 23.18 26.04
C ALA A 361 26.08 22.94 26.46
N ARG A 362 25.66 23.48 27.62
CA ARG A 362 24.29 23.33 28.14
C ARG A 362 23.18 23.89 27.24
N SER A 363 23.49 24.76 26.27
CA SER A 363 22.48 25.41 25.42
C SER A 363 22.43 24.89 23.98
N SER A 364 23.35 24.01 23.57
CA SER A 364 23.48 23.58 22.16
C SER A 364 23.15 22.10 21.92
N TYR A 365 22.79 21.34 22.95
CA TYR A 365 22.37 19.93 22.80
C TYR A 365 20.96 19.74 22.19
N ASN A 366 20.36 20.82 21.65
CA ASN A 366 19.09 20.80 20.91
C ASN A 366 19.26 20.68 19.39
N VAL A 367 20.48 20.42 18.89
CA VAL A 367 20.76 20.46 17.43
C VAL A 367 20.14 19.28 16.66
N PHE A 368 19.69 18.19 17.31
CA PHE A 368 19.10 17.04 16.63
C PHE A 368 17.68 16.68 17.09
N GLY A 369 17.04 17.54 17.88
CA GLY A 369 15.82 17.22 18.59
C GLY A 369 14.80 18.34 18.56
N LEU A 370 14.50 18.91 17.39
CA LEU A 370 13.25 19.64 17.07
C LEU A 370 13.39 20.28 15.68
N ASP A 371 13.37 19.47 14.61
CA ASP A 371 12.88 20.01 13.34
C ASP A 371 11.35 19.97 13.38
N GLN A 372 10.79 21.07 13.87
CA GLN A 372 9.46 21.51 13.50
C GLN A 372 9.49 21.85 12.01
N HIS A 373 9.07 20.93 11.15
CA HIS A 373 8.49 21.28 9.86
C HIS A 373 7.47 20.21 9.44
N LEU A 374 6.20 20.63 9.50
CA LEU A 374 5.03 20.26 8.69
C LEU A 374 4.65 18.77 8.57
#